data_AF-A0A6P7TSL0-F1
#
_entry.id   AF-A0A6P7TSL0-F1
#
_cell.length_a   1.000
_cell.length_b   1.000
_cell.length_c   1.000
_cell.angle_alpha   90.00
_cell.angle_beta   90.00
_cell.angle_gamma   90.00
#
_symmetry.space_group_name_H-M   'P 1'
#
loop_
_entity.id
_entity.type
_entity.pdbx_description
1 polymer ?
#
loop_
_entity_poly.entity_id
_entity_poly.type
_entity_poly.pdbx_seq_one_letter_code
_entity_poly.pdbx_strand_id
1 'polypeptide(L)'
;MPKFLKHVTILTNVYIRLSRGRLKGKGEDSRVALTVLLTVVMTTIRLFAPFAPFFTEFIFQELNKMMMGECPESIHHTLLPRPIGSLIDAGTEVVVSDMITILDLSRQIRTRMNVPLKYPVEKTYIIDKQGRLEERLRPLMHYIHQEVNSFDIVFTQDFTSLNIRRIVKPDYRKLGPRCRSCLPDITRILSELSDADFDKICECGYLDMPGDIRVLLDEMSVSYQLGSGDMPEYSIAFDNYVVLLLDLLDWGCYEMLAVGGV
;
A
#
# COMPACT_ATOMS: atom_id res chain seq x y z
N MET A 1 -3.62 5.32 -12.76
CA MET A 1 -4.06 3.99 -13.24
C MET A 1 -5.58 3.99 -13.38
N PRO A 2 -6.15 3.47 -14.48
CA PRO A 2 -7.60 3.32 -14.64
C PRO A 2 -8.25 2.52 -13.50
N LYS A 3 -9.45 2.93 -13.05
CA LYS A 3 -10.14 2.31 -11.90
C LYS A 3 -10.36 0.80 -12.05
N PHE A 4 -10.71 0.36 -13.26
CA PHE A 4 -10.90 -1.06 -13.56
C PHE A 4 -9.61 -1.87 -13.39
N LEU A 5 -8.48 -1.37 -13.91
CA LEU A 5 -7.20 -2.06 -13.74
C LEU A 5 -6.81 -2.12 -12.26
N LYS A 6 -7.05 -1.04 -11.49
CA LYS A 6 -6.84 -1.05 -10.03
C LYS A 6 -7.68 -2.15 -9.36
N HIS A 7 -8.94 -2.30 -9.73
CA HIS A 7 -9.83 -3.37 -9.22
C HIS A 7 -9.27 -4.77 -9.53
N VAL A 8 -8.88 -5.03 -10.78
CA VAL A 8 -8.30 -6.31 -11.18
C VAL A 8 -7.02 -6.60 -10.39
N THR A 9 -6.13 -5.61 -10.25
CA THR A 9 -4.88 -5.74 -9.48
C THR A 9 -5.15 -6.06 -8.00
N ILE A 10 -6.12 -5.39 -7.36
CA ILE A 10 -6.49 -5.67 -5.97
C ILE A 10 -7.07 -7.09 -5.86
N LEU A 11 -7.97 -7.47 -6.76
CA LEU A 11 -8.58 -8.81 -6.75
C LEU A 11 -7.53 -9.91 -6.85
N THR A 12 -6.58 -9.80 -7.79
CA THR A 12 -5.58 -10.84 -8.03
C THR A 12 -4.46 -10.84 -7.01
N ASN A 13 -3.88 -9.67 -6.73
CA ASN A 13 -2.64 -9.57 -5.97
C ASN A 13 -2.86 -9.49 -4.46
N VAL A 14 -4.06 -9.07 -4.03
CA VAL A 14 -4.42 -8.92 -2.62
C VAL A 14 -5.47 -9.97 -2.26
N TYR A 15 -6.68 -9.90 -2.81
CA TYR A 15 -7.80 -10.72 -2.34
C TYR A 15 -7.56 -12.22 -2.53
N ILE A 16 -7.25 -12.68 -3.75
CA ILE A 16 -7.02 -14.11 -4.04
C ILE A 16 -5.79 -14.63 -3.26
N ARG A 17 -4.73 -13.81 -3.19
CA ARG A 17 -3.49 -14.16 -2.48
C ARG A 17 -3.75 -14.38 -0.98
N LEU A 18 -4.36 -13.40 -0.31
CA LEU A 18 -4.70 -13.47 1.12
C LEU A 18 -5.75 -14.54 1.42
N SER A 19 -6.65 -14.82 0.48
CA SER A 19 -7.73 -15.79 0.66
C SER A 19 -7.33 -17.22 0.27
N ARG A 20 -6.10 -17.48 -0.19
CA ARG A 20 -5.70 -18.80 -0.72
C ARG A 20 -5.95 -19.95 0.25
N GLY A 21 -5.71 -19.73 1.55
CA GLY A 21 -6.00 -20.70 2.60
C GLY A 21 -7.50 -21.00 2.74
N ARG A 22 -8.33 -19.95 2.70
CA ARG A 22 -9.80 -20.05 2.77
C ARG A 22 -10.38 -20.74 1.54
N LEU A 23 -9.90 -20.37 0.34
CA LEU A 23 -10.33 -20.94 -0.93
C LEU A 23 -9.99 -22.43 -1.09
N LYS A 24 -8.90 -22.89 -0.48
CA LYS A 24 -8.48 -24.31 -0.47
C LYS A 24 -9.03 -25.09 0.72
N GLY A 25 -9.66 -24.42 1.68
CA GLY A 25 -10.17 -25.01 2.90
C GLY A 25 -11.40 -25.89 2.66
N LYS A 26 -11.85 -26.55 3.73
CA LYS A 26 -13.12 -27.29 3.78
C LYS A 26 -14.04 -26.65 4.81
N GLY A 27 -15.34 -26.74 4.58
CA GLY A 27 -16.36 -26.22 5.50
C GLY A 27 -16.90 -24.84 5.11
N GLU A 28 -17.60 -24.23 6.06
CA GLU A 28 -18.43 -23.05 5.80
C GLU A 28 -17.63 -21.82 5.39
N ASP A 29 -16.47 -21.57 5.99
CA ASP A 29 -15.63 -20.42 5.64
C ASP A 29 -15.12 -20.47 4.19
N SER A 30 -14.73 -21.67 3.73
CA SER A 30 -14.35 -21.90 2.34
C SER A 30 -15.51 -21.65 1.39
N ARG A 31 -16.71 -22.11 1.76
CA ARG A 31 -17.94 -21.86 0.99
C ARG A 31 -18.24 -20.37 0.86
N VAL A 32 -18.13 -19.61 1.95
CA VAL A 32 -18.31 -18.15 1.96
C VAL A 32 -17.27 -17.48 1.07
N ALA A 33 -15.99 -17.80 1.22
CA ALA A 33 -14.91 -17.21 0.42
C ALA A 33 -15.09 -17.49 -1.09
N LEU A 34 -15.45 -18.72 -1.46
CA LEU A 34 -15.72 -19.09 -2.85
C LEU A 34 -16.96 -18.38 -3.40
N THR A 35 -18.02 -18.24 -2.60
CA THR A 35 -19.25 -17.54 -3.01
C THR A 35 -18.97 -16.06 -3.27
N VAL A 36 -18.20 -15.41 -2.39
CA VAL A 36 -17.80 -14.00 -2.57
C VAL A 36 -16.94 -13.85 -3.81
N LEU A 37 -15.92 -14.71 -3.99
CA LEU A 37 -15.05 -14.67 -5.17
C LEU A 37 -15.84 -14.85 -6.47
N LEU A 38 -16.74 -15.83 -6.52
CA LEU A 38 -17.60 -16.08 -7.68
C LEU A 38 -18.48 -14.87 -7.98
N THR A 39 -19.08 -14.26 -6.96
CA THR A 39 -19.93 -13.07 -7.11
C THR A 39 -19.14 -11.89 -7.69
N VAL A 40 -17.93 -11.64 -7.18
CA VAL A 40 -17.05 -10.56 -7.67
C VAL A 40 -16.60 -10.82 -9.10
N VAL A 41 -16.18 -12.05 -9.42
CA VAL A 41 -15.77 -12.43 -10.78
C VAL A 41 -16.93 -12.27 -11.76
N MET A 42 -18.11 -12.80 -11.42
CA MET A 42 -19.32 -12.71 -12.23
C MET A 42 -19.73 -11.25 -12.49
N THR A 43 -19.67 -10.41 -11.46
CA THR A 43 -19.95 -8.97 -11.59
C THR A 43 -18.92 -8.28 -12.49
N THR A 44 -17.64 -8.64 -12.35
CA THR A 44 -16.54 -8.07 -13.14
C THR A 44 -16.67 -8.42 -14.62
N ILE A 45 -16.95 -9.70 -14.95
CA ILE A 45 -17.10 -10.11 -16.36
C ILE A 45 -18.35 -9.50 -17.01
N ARG A 46 -19.44 -9.29 -16.26
CA ARG A 46 -20.65 -8.60 -16.78
C ARG A 46 -20.37 -7.14 -17.11
N LEU A 47 -19.60 -6.45 -16.27
CA LEU A 47 -19.14 -5.08 -16.56
C LEU A 47 -18.18 -5.02 -17.75
N PHE A 48 -17.40 -6.09 -17.96
CA PHE A 48 -16.40 -6.16 -19.02
C PHE A 48 -16.95 -6.67 -20.37
N ALA A 49 -18.15 -7.25 -20.37
CA ALA A 49 -18.77 -7.85 -21.55
C ALA A 49 -18.87 -6.93 -22.78
N PRO A 50 -19.17 -5.62 -22.64
CA PRO A 50 -19.19 -4.69 -23.79
C PRO A 50 -17.81 -4.47 -24.43
N PHE A 51 -16.73 -4.72 -23.69
CA PHE A 51 -15.35 -4.47 -24.13
C PHE A 51 -14.66 -5.71 -24.68
N ALA A 52 -14.94 -6.90 -24.11
CA ALA A 52 -14.31 -8.15 -24.50
C ALA A 52 -15.35 -9.30 -24.59
N PRO A 53 -16.32 -9.21 -25.51
CA PRO A 53 -17.54 -10.04 -25.48
C PRO A 53 -17.27 -11.54 -25.56
N PHE A 54 -16.34 -11.97 -26.41
CA PHE A 54 -15.98 -13.39 -26.56
C PHE A 54 -15.24 -13.92 -25.33
N PHE A 55 -14.36 -13.12 -24.73
CA PHE A 55 -13.58 -13.52 -23.57
C PHE A 55 -14.46 -13.65 -22.33
N THR A 56 -15.33 -12.68 -22.10
CA THR A 56 -16.27 -12.73 -20.97
C THR A 56 -17.32 -13.81 -21.14
N GLU A 57 -17.77 -14.07 -22.38
CA GLU A 57 -18.68 -15.18 -22.68
C GLU A 57 -18.02 -16.53 -22.38
N PHE A 58 -16.77 -16.73 -22.82
CA PHE A 58 -16.03 -17.96 -22.52
C PHE A 58 -15.94 -18.21 -21.00
N ILE A 59 -15.53 -17.19 -20.23
CA ILE A 59 -15.44 -17.31 -18.76
C ILE A 59 -16.82 -17.59 -18.15
N PHE A 60 -17.84 -16.87 -18.60
CA PHE A 60 -19.21 -17.04 -18.11
C PHE A 60 -19.70 -18.47 -18.30
N GLN A 61 -19.51 -19.05 -19.50
CA GLN A 61 -19.92 -20.43 -19.77
C GLN A 61 -19.17 -21.45 -18.90
N GLU A 62 -17.86 -21.28 -18.69
CA GLU A 62 -17.10 -22.17 -17.81
C GLU A 62 -17.57 -22.10 -16.36
N LEU A 63 -17.88 -20.89 -15.87
CA LEU A 63 -18.45 -20.73 -14.52
C LEU A 63 -19.87 -21.30 -14.44
N ASN A 64 -20.68 -21.13 -15.49
CA ASN A 64 -22.05 -21.57 -15.53
C ASN A 64 -22.19 -23.09 -15.36
N LYS A 65 -21.27 -23.86 -15.98
CA LYS A 65 -21.19 -25.33 -15.82
C LYS A 65 -21.00 -25.77 -14.36
N MET A 66 -20.42 -24.92 -13.52
CA MET A 66 -20.13 -25.22 -12.11
C MET A 66 -21.25 -24.75 -11.17
N MET A 67 -22.19 -23.93 -11.66
CA MET A 67 -23.30 -23.42 -10.86
C MET A 67 -24.48 -24.38 -10.91
N MET A 68 -25.12 -24.61 -9.77
CA MET A 68 -26.34 -25.39 -9.66
C MET A 68 -27.53 -24.44 -9.74
N GLY A 69 -28.24 -24.40 -10.88
CA GLY A 69 -29.47 -23.61 -11.03
C GLY A 69 -29.73 -23.10 -12.45
N GLU A 70 -30.87 -22.43 -12.64
CA GLU A 70 -31.18 -21.73 -13.87
C GLU A 70 -30.32 -20.47 -14.00
N CYS A 71 -29.45 -20.47 -15.00
CA CYS A 71 -28.63 -19.33 -15.35
C CYS A 71 -28.86 -18.94 -16.81
N PRO A 72 -28.75 -17.65 -17.16
CA PRO A 72 -28.88 -17.19 -18.54
C PRO A 72 -27.93 -17.93 -19.48
N GLU A 73 -28.38 -18.23 -20.69
CA GLU A 73 -27.58 -18.95 -21.69
C GLU A 73 -26.35 -18.19 -22.17
N SER A 74 -26.30 -16.87 -22.01
CA SER A 74 -25.17 -16.02 -22.40
C SER A 74 -25.04 -14.85 -21.43
N ILE A 75 -23.80 -14.39 -21.22
CA ILE A 75 -23.53 -13.20 -20.42
C ILE A 75 -24.21 -11.95 -21.03
N HIS A 76 -24.39 -11.93 -22.35
CA HIS A 76 -24.98 -10.83 -23.10
C HIS A 76 -26.50 -10.75 -22.94
N HIS A 77 -27.13 -11.80 -22.39
CA HIS A 77 -28.54 -11.78 -21.98
C HIS A 77 -28.73 -11.33 -20.53
N THR A 78 -27.66 -10.92 -19.84
CA THR A 78 -27.71 -10.42 -18.47
C THR A 78 -27.75 -8.91 -18.42
N LEU A 79 -28.48 -8.35 -17.45
CA LEU A 79 -28.48 -6.91 -17.20
C LEU A 79 -27.11 -6.47 -16.68
N LEU A 80 -26.75 -5.20 -16.86
CA LEU A 80 -25.60 -4.64 -16.14
C LEU A 80 -25.85 -4.67 -14.63
N PRO A 81 -24.85 -5.04 -13.82
CA PRO A 81 -25.00 -5.08 -12.37
C PRO A 81 -25.22 -3.68 -11.83
N ARG A 82 -26.12 -3.56 -10.84
CA ARG A 82 -26.39 -2.31 -10.13
C ARG A 82 -25.66 -2.31 -8.79
N PRO A 83 -25.17 -1.15 -8.32
CA PRO A 83 -24.53 -1.06 -7.01
C PRO A 83 -25.55 -1.39 -5.91
N ILE A 84 -25.13 -2.22 -4.96
CA ILE A 84 -25.94 -2.60 -3.79
C ILE A 84 -25.40 -1.83 -2.59
N GLY A 85 -26.08 -0.75 -2.20
CA GLY A 85 -25.60 0.16 -1.15
C GLY A 85 -25.30 -0.53 0.19
N SER A 86 -26.04 -1.58 0.54
CA SER A 86 -25.82 -2.35 1.77
C SER A 86 -24.51 -3.16 1.80
N LEU A 87 -23.86 -3.36 0.66
CA LEU A 87 -22.56 -4.04 0.56
C LEU A 87 -21.39 -3.05 0.50
N ILE A 88 -21.66 -1.74 0.46
CA ILE A 88 -20.64 -0.70 0.41
C ILE A 88 -20.36 -0.25 1.84
N ASP A 89 -19.17 -0.58 2.34
CA ASP A 89 -18.70 -0.13 3.64
C ASP A 89 -17.40 0.66 3.49
N ALA A 90 -17.52 1.97 3.54
CA ALA A 90 -16.39 2.90 3.47
C ALA A 90 -15.39 2.68 4.61
N GLY A 91 -15.84 2.23 5.79
CA GLY A 91 -14.93 1.95 6.91
C GLY A 91 -13.97 0.82 6.57
N THR A 92 -14.52 -0.32 6.10
CA THR A 92 -13.71 -1.45 5.64
C THR A 92 -12.80 -1.08 4.46
N GLU A 93 -13.28 -0.27 3.51
CA GLU A 93 -12.46 0.17 2.37
C GLU A 93 -11.21 0.93 2.81
N VAL A 94 -11.33 1.85 3.78
CA VAL A 94 -10.17 2.60 4.29
C VAL A 94 -9.22 1.67 5.04
N VAL A 95 -9.72 0.76 5.87
CA VAL A 95 -8.88 -0.20 6.62
C VAL A 95 -8.13 -1.15 5.67
N VAL A 96 -8.79 -1.65 4.62
CA VAL A 96 -8.14 -2.50 3.60
C VAL A 96 -7.14 -1.69 2.77
N SER A 97 -7.45 -0.43 2.44
CA SER A 97 -6.52 0.45 1.73
C SER A 97 -5.23 0.66 2.54
N ASP A 98 -5.34 0.91 3.84
CA ASP A 98 -4.19 1.08 4.73
C ASP A 98 -3.32 -0.18 4.79
N MET A 99 -3.96 -1.34 4.89
CA MET A 99 -3.27 -2.62 4.85
C MET A 99 -2.48 -2.77 3.54
N ILE A 100 -3.12 -2.49 2.39
CA ILE A 100 -2.47 -2.58 1.07
C ILE A 100 -1.27 -1.63 0.99
N THR A 101 -1.40 -0.40 1.49
CA THR A 101 -0.30 0.56 1.55
C THR A 101 0.89 -0.01 2.31
N ILE A 102 0.69 -0.59 3.50
CA ILE A 102 1.77 -1.22 4.28
C ILE A 102 2.43 -2.36 3.51
N LEU A 103 1.64 -3.22 2.85
CA LEU A 103 2.17 -4.33 2.06
C LEU A 103 3.01 -3.84 0.87
N ASP A 104 2.55 -2.81 0.17
CA ASP A 104 3.27 -2.24 -0.97
C ASP A 104 4.56 -1.53 -0.52
N LEU A 105 4.54 -0.82 0.61
CA LEU A 105 5.74 -0.24 1.22
C LEU A 105 6.76 -1.33 1.60
N SER A 106 6.30 -2.42 2.22
CA SER A 106 7.17 -3.55 2.57
C SER A 106 7.81 -4.18 1.33
N ARG A 107 7.02 -4.40 0.28
CA ARG A 107 7.49 -4.93 -1.01
C ARG A 107 8.50 -3.97 -1.65
N GLN A 108 8.24 -2.67 -1.62
CA GLN A 108 9.15 -1.66 -2.17
C GLN A 108 10.51 -1.71 -1.48
N ILE A 109 10.54 -1.80 -0.16
CA ILE A 109 11.79 -1.92 0.61
C ILE A 109 12.52 -3.21 0.26
N ARG A 110 11.82 -4.35 0.29
CA ARG A 110 12.37 -5.66 -0.04
C ARG A 110 12.94 -5.72 -1.46
N THR A 111 12.25 -5.16 -2.46
CA THR A 111 12.77 -5.08 -3.84
C THR A 111 14.00 -4.19 -3.93
N ARG A 112 14.00 -3.04 -3.24
CA ARG A 112 15.15 -2.12 -3.23
C ARG A 112 16.39 -2.77 -2.62
N MET A 113 16.21 -3.55 -1.56
CA MET A 113 17.29 -4.22 -0.83
C MET A 113 17.55 -5.66 -1.33
N ASN A 114 16.86 -6.08 -2.40
CA ASN A 114 16.94 -7.42 -2.98
C ASN A 114 16.70 -8.58 -1.98
N VAL A 115 15.80 -8.38 -1.01
CA VAL A 115 15.46 -9.38 0.03
C VAL A 115 14.21 -10.18 -0.38
N PRO A 116 14.32 -11.50 -0.62
CA PRO A 116 13.17 -12.32 -1.00
C PRO A 116 12.12 -12.45 0.12
N LEU A 117 10.83 -12.47 -0.24
CA LEU A 117 9.70 -12.59 0.70
C LEU A 117 9.73 -13.85 1.58
N LYS A 118 10.39 -14.93 1.12
CA LYS A 118 10.51 -16.19 1.88
C LYS A 118 11.34 -16.04 3.16
N TYR A 119 12.13 -14.98 3.28
CA TYR A 119 12.96 -14.74 4.46
C TYR A 119 12.31 -13.72 5.38
N PRO A 120 12.17 -14.05 6.67
CA PRO A 120 11.60 -13.15 7.64
C PRO A 120 12.55 -11.98 7.91
N VAL A 121 11.98 -10.80 8.16
CA VAL A 121 12.72 -9.65 8.70
C VAL A 121 12.60 -9.63 10.23
N GLU A 122 13.54 -9.02 10.93
CA GLU A 122 13.53 -9.05 12.41
C GLU A 122 12.38 -8.24 12.96
N LYS A 123 12.34 -6.96 12.57
CA LYS A 123 11.35 -6.00 13.04
C LYS A 123 10.84 -5.16 11.89
N THR A 124 9.55 -4.89 11.93
CA THR A 124 8.89 -3.93 11.06
C THR A 124 8.31 -2.82 11.92
N TYR A 125 8.79 -1.60 11.75
CA TYR A 125 8.20 -0.43 12.41
C TYR A 125 7.21 0.24 11.48
N ILE A 126 5.97 0.36 11.94
CA ILE A 126 4.91 1.11 11.26
C ILE A 126 4.73 2.41 12.03
N ILE A 127 5.08 3.51 11.39
CA ILE A 127 5.06 4.82 12.01
C ILE A 127 3.86 5.59 11.47
N ASP A 128 2.92 5.89 12.35
CA ASP A 128 1.71 6.64 12.06
C ASP A 128 1.69 7.91 12.91
N LYS A 129 1.62 9.09 12.27
CA LYS A 129 1.54 10.37 12.98
C LYS A 129 0.30 10.51 13.85
N GLN A 130 -0.81 9.85 13.49
CA GLN A 130 -2.08 10.01 14.19
C GLN A 130 -2.27 8.98 15.32
N GLY A 131 -1.45 7.93 15.35
CA GLY A 131 -1.55 6.85 16.34
C GLY A 131 -2.83 6.02 16.25
N ARG A 132 -3.61 6.12 15.18
CA ARG A 132 -4.90 5.43 15.02
C ARG A 132 -4.80 4.18 14.16
N LEU A 133 -3.69 4.02 13.45
CA LEU A 133 -3.50 2.95 12.48
C LEU A 133 -3.46 1.57 13.14
N GLU A 134 -2.86 1.44 14.32
CA GLU A 134 -2.78 0.17 15.05
C GLU A 134 -4.17 -0.39 15.38
N GLU A 135 -5.02 0.40 16.03
CA GLU A 135 -6.37 -0.01 16.41
C GLU A 135 -7.22 -0.37 15.19
N ARG A 136 -7.10 0.44 14.13
CA ARG A 136 -7.84 0.24 12.88
C ARG A 136 -7.42 -1.03 12.15
N LEU A 137 -6.14 -1.36 12.14
CA LEU A 137 -5.62 -2.54 11.45
C LEU A 137 -5.62 -3.80 12.31
N ARG A 138 -5.89 -3.70 13.62
CA ARG A 138 -5.97 -4.85 14.54
C ARG A 138 -6.73 -6.06 13.96
N PRO A 139 -7.91 -5.91 13.31
CA PRO A 139 -8.63 -7.06 12.73
C PRO A 139 -7.90 -7.74 11.57
N LEU A 140 -6.99 -7.02 10.89
CA LEU A 140 -6.25 -7.49 9.71
C LEU A 140 -4.77 -7.82 10.02
N MET A 141 -4.33 -7.72 11.28
CA MET A 141 -2.93 -7.96 11.67
C MET A 141 -2.40 -9.30 11.18
N HIS A 142 -3.21 -10.35 11.22
CA HIS A 142 -2.81 -11.66 10.73
C HIS A 142 -2.38 -11.64 9.25
N TYR A 143 -3.09 -10.91 8.40
CA TYR A 143 -2.73 -10.77 6.99
C TYR A 143 -1.43 -9.98 6.80
N ILE A 144 -1.22 -8.94 7.61
CA ILE A 144 0.00 -8.13 7.57
C ILE A 144 1.20 -8.96 8.00
N HIS A 145 1.12 -9.69 9.12
CA HIS A 145 2.20 -10.58 9.57
C HIS A 145 2.58 -11.62 8.51
N GLN A 146 1.58 -12.25 7.87
CA GLN A 146 1.82 -13.25 6.83
C GLN A 146 2.49 -12.68 5.58
N GLU A 147 2.08 -11.50 5.14
CA GLU A 147 2.57 -10.91 3.89
C GLU A 147 3.89 -10.15 4.06
N VAL A 148 4.06 -9.44 5.17
CA VAL A 148 5.31 -8.76 5.51
C VAL A 148 6.38 -9.77 5.91
N ASN A 149 5.99 -10.91 6.50
CA ASN A 149 6.89 -11.94 7.02
C ASN A 149 7.94 -11.31 7.95
N SER A 150 7.50 -10.82 9.10
CA SER A 150 8.32 -10.18 10.14
C SER A 150 8.15 -10.94 11.45
N PHE A 151 9.22 -11.11 12.23
CA PHE A 151 9.12 -11.69 13.57
C PHE A 151 8.34 -10.78 14.51
N ASP A 152 8.58 -9.46 14.43
CA ASP A 152 7.86 -8.47 15.23
C ASP A 152 7.35 -7.31 14.36
N ILE A 153 6.20 -6.74 14.73
CA ILE A 153 5.61 -5.56 14.10
C ILE A 153 5.29 -4.56 15.20
N VAL A 154 5.97 -3.41 15.16
CA VAL A 154 5.88 -2.37 16.18
C VAL A 154 5.22 -1.13 15.59
N PHE A 155 4.12 -0.70 16.20
CA PHE A 155 3.51 0.59 15.89
C PHE A 155 4.14 1.66 16.78
N THR A 156 4.54 2.77 16.18
CA THR A 156 5.13 3.89 16.93
C THR A 156 4.79 5.24 16.29
N GLN A 157 4.95 6.31 17.06
CA GLN A 157 4.89 7.70 16.58
C GLN A 157 6.27 8.35 16.63
N ASP A 158 7.27 7.64 17.16
CA ASP A 158 8.58 8.18 17.47
C ASP A 158 9.52 8.09 16.27
N PHE A 159 9.66 9.20 15.55
CA PHE A 159 10.64 9.33 14.47
C PHE A 159 12.07 9.45 15.00
N THR A 160 12.24 10.09 16.16
CA THR A 160 13.55 10.48 16.71
C THR A 160 14.34 9.27 17.21
N SER A 161 13.70 8.32 17.90
CA SER A 161 14.35 7.10 18.42
C SER A 161 14.85 6.20 17.29
N LEU A 162 14.17 6.21 16.14
CA LEU A 162 14.52 5.45 14.94
C LEU A 162 15.48 6.21 14.00
N ASN A 163 15.98 7.37 14.43
CA ASN A 163 16.90 8.22 13.65
C ASN A 163 16.34 8.61 12.27
N ILE A 164 15.02 8.69 12.12
CA ILE A 164 14.35 9.06 10.86
C ILE A 164 14.21 10.56 10.80
N ARG A 165 14.74 11.17 9.74
CA ARG A 165 14.59 12.60 9.47
C ARG A 165 13.53 12.85 8.40
N ARG A 166 12.68 13.82 8.67
CA ARG A 166 11.75 14.39 7.69
C ARG A 166 12.51 15.38 6.82
N ILE A 167 12.42 15.24 5.52
CA ILE A 167 13.03 16.13 4.53
C ILE A 167 11.94 16.68 3.65
N VAL A 168 11.84 18.00 3.64
CA VAL A 168 10.89 18.73 2.81
C VAL A 168 11.56 19.04 1.48
N LYS A 169 10.90 18.71 0.39
CA LYS A 169 11.36 18.96 -0.97
C LYS A 169 10.35 19.85 -1.70
N PRO A 170 10.80 20.79 -2.54
CA PRO A 170 9.89 21.60 -3.33
C PRO A 170 9.19 20.74 -4.39
N ASP A 171 7.91 21.00 -4.65
CA ASP A 171 7.24 20.49 -5.85
C ASP A 171 7.73 21.26 -7.08
N TYR A 172 8.73 20.68 -7.75
CA TYR A 172 9.33 21.25 -8.95
C TYR A 172 8.34 21.53 -10.08
N ARG A 173 7.17 20.86 -10.12
CA ARG A 173 6.14 21.12 -11.14
C ARG A 173 5.42 22.44 -10.92
N LYS A 174 5.15 22.78 -9.65
CA LYS A 174 4.45 24.01 -9.25
C LYS A 174 5.40 25.20 -9.11
N LEU A 175 6.55 24.98 -8.47
CA LEU A 175 7.53 26.03 -8.21
C LEU A 175 8.46 26.31 -9.40
N GLY A 176 8.62 25.35 -10.32
CA GLY A 176 9.46 25.47 -11.50
C GLY A 176 9.16 26.68 -12.39
N PRO A 177 7.88 26.93 -12.76
CA PRO A 177 7.49 28.08 -13.57
C PRO A 177 7.67 29.44 -12.87
N ARG A 178 7.51 29.48 -11.53
CA ARG A 178 7.51 30.73 -10.76
C ARG A 178 8.90 31.13 -10.27
N CYS A 179 9.71 30.17 -9.84
CA CYS A 179 10.92 30.42 -9.05
C CYS A 179 12.18 29.73 -9.61
N ARG A 180 12.34 29.65 -10.93
CA ARG A 180 13.42 28.87 -11.58
C ARG A 180 14.84 29.22 -11.08
N SER A 181 15.12 30.51 -10.86
CA SER A 181 16.41 31.00 -10.36
C SER A 181 16.62 30.73 -8.87
N CYS A 182 15.55 30.70 -8.08
CA CYS A 182 15.58 30.56 -6.63
C CYS A 182 15.35 29.12 -6.14
N LEU A 183 15.03 28.18 -7.05
CA LEU A 183 14.85 26.75 -6.75
C LEU A 183 16.03 26.13 -5.97
N PRO A 184 17.30 26.41 -6.28
CA PRO A 184 18.42 25.84 -5.52
C PRO A 184 18.40 26.30 -4.06
N ASP A 185 18.13 27.59 -3.83
CA ASP A 185 18.05 28.17 -2.49
C ASP A 185 16.84 27.65 -1.72
N ILE A 186 15.69 27.53 -2.39
CA ILE A 186 14.47 26.92 -1.84
C ILE A 186 14.75 25.47 -1.43
N THR A 187 15.41 24.69 -2.29
CA THR A 187 15.70 23.28 -1.99
C THR A 187 16.63 23.14 -0.78
N ARG A 188 17.65 23.99 -0.68
CA ARG A 188 18.58 24.00 0.45
C ARG A 188 17.87 24.30 1.76
N ILE A 189 17.11 25.41 1.82
CA ILE A 189 16.40 25.82 3.03
C ILE A 189 15.36 24.78 3.43
N LEU A 190 14.60 24.23 2.48
CA LEU A 190 13.62 23.18 2.77
C LEU A 190 14.27 21.89 3.28
N SER A 191 15.49 21.56 2.83
CA SER A 191 16.21 20.37 3.30
C SER A 191 16.82 20.52 4.71
N GLU A 192 17.06 21.75 5.15
CA GLU A 192 17.62 22.09 6.46
C GLU A 192 16.54 22.43 7.51
N LEU A 193 15.27 22.41 7.12
CA LEU A 193 14.14 22.68 8.02
C LEU A 193 14.12 21.69 9.19
N SER A 194 13.97 22.22 10.40
CA SER A 194 13.68 21.42 11.58
C SER A 194 12.22 20.93 11.58
N ASP A 195 11.93 19.84 12.29
CA ASP A 195 10.56 19.35 12.44
C ASP A 195 9.64 20.41 13.07
N ALA A 196 10.15 21.17 14.05
CA ALA A 196 9.40 22.25 14.71
C ALA A 196 9.06 23.41 13.77
N ASP A 197 9.95 23.74 12.84
CA ASP A 197 9.68 24.79 11.85
C ASP A 197 8.70 24.31 10.79
N PHE A 198 8.75 23.04 10.40
CA PHE A 198 7.76 22.46 9.49
C PHE A 198 6.37 22.40 10.11
N ASP A 199 6.26 22.06 11.40
CA ASP A 199 4.97 22.02 12.08
C ASP A 199 4.35 23.43 12.16
N LYS A 200 5.15 24.48 12.34
CA LYS A 200 4.69 25.88 12.19
C LYS A 200 4.24 26.23 10.77
N ILE A 201 4.95 25.74 9.74
CA ILE A 201 4.53 25.94 8.34
C ILE A 201 3.19 25.26 8.07
N CYS A 202 2.93 24.10 8.69
CA CYS A 202 1.62 23.43 8.60
C CYS A 202 0.49 24.29 9.20
N GLU A 203 0.77 25.02 10.28
CA GLU A 203 -0.20 25.93 10.92
C GLU A 203 -0.40 27.23 10.12
N CYS A 204 0.69 27.84 9.64
CA CYS A 204 0.62 29.10 8.88
C CYS A 204 0.20 28.91 7.42
N GLY A 205 0.43 27.73 6.85
CA GLY A 205 0.12 27.37 5.46
C GLY A 205 1.15 27.82 4.43
N TYR A 206 2.21 28.53 4.85
CA TYR A 206 3.25 29.04 3.95
C TYR A 206 4.60 29.23 4.67
N LEU A 207 5.68 29.27 3.88
CA LEU A 207 7.02 29.66 4.29
C LEU A 207 7.44 30.91 3.51
N ASP A 208 7.81 31.96 4.23
CA ASP A 208 8.40 33.17 3.64
C ASP A 208 9.91 32.97 3.48
N MET A 209 10.41 33.26 2.28
CA MET A 209 11.80 33.07 1.88
C MET A 209 12.46 34.42 1.56
N PRO A 210 13.80 34.53 1.66
CA PRO A 210 14.52 35.74 1.30
C PRO A 210 14.17 36.18 -0.15
N GLY A 211 13.77 37.44 -0.33
CA GLY A 211 13.39 38.02 -1.63
C GLY A 211 11.90 38.10 -1.93
N ASP A 212 11.03 38.21 -0.91
CA ASP A 212 9.56 38.28 -1.02
C ASP A 212 8.91 37.07 -1.71
N ILE A 213 9.58 35.91 -1.66
CA ILE A 213 9.07 34.67 -2.22
C ILE A 213 8.30 33.92 -1.12
N ARG A 214 7.03 33.64 -1.37
CA ARG A 214 6.20 32.80 -0.50
C ARG A 214 5.98 31.44 -1.13
N VAL A 215 6.42 30.39 -0.42
CA VAL A 215 6.19 28.99 -0.79
C VAL A 215 4.99 28.47 0.00
N LEU A 216 3.95 28.03 -0.69
CA LEU A 216 2.75 27.48 -0.05
C LEU A 216 2.98 26.03 0.37
N LEU A 217 2.24 25.55 1.39
CA LEU A 217 2.32 24.16 1.84
C LEU A 217 2.00 23.16 0.71
N ASP A 218 1.10 23.51 -0.20
CA ASP A 218 0.75 22.67 -1.35
C ASP A 218 1.84 22.62 -2.43
N GLU A 219 2.82 23.51 -2.37
CA GLU A 219 4.02 23.55 -3.21
C GLU A 219 5.19 22.77 -2.59
N MET A 220 4.97 22.09 -1.46
CA MET A 220 5.94 21.27 -0.76
C MET A 220 5.58 19.78 -0.81
N SER A 221 6.60 18.93 -0.81
CA SER A 221 6.47 17.48 -0.70
C SER A 221 7.32 16.97 0.46
N VAL A 222 6.75 16.11 1.30
CA VAL A 222 7.46 15.53 2.44
C VAL A 222 8.05 14.19 2.04
N SER A 223 9.32 13.99 2.36
CA SER A 223 10.01 12.71 2.23
C SER A 223 10.68 12.33 3.55
N TYR A 224 10.93 11.04 3.75
CA TYR A 224 11.62 10.55 4.94
C TYR A 224 12.92 9.89 4.54
N GLN A 225 13.98 10.13 5.29
CA GLN A 225 15.29 9.51 5.12
C GLN A 225 15.85 9.07 6.48
N LEU A 226 16.62 7.98 6.47
CA LEU A 226 17.38 7.56 7.63
C LEU A 226 18.54 8.53 7.84
N GLY A 227 18.74 8.99 9.08
CA GLY A 227 19.86 9.83 9.46
C GLY A 227 21.19 9.11 9.25
N SER A 228 22.25 9.87 9.00
CA SER A 228 23.62 9.36 8.86
C SER A 228 24.11 8.80 10.19
N GLY A 229 23.94 7.49 10.38
CA GLY A 229 24.46 6.68 11.47
C GLY A 229 24.51 5.23 11.01
N ASP A 230 25.48 4.46 11.50
CA ASP A 230 25.79 3.08 11.09
C ASP A 230 24.62 2.11 11.36
N MET A 231 23.57 2.19 10.56
CA MET A 231 22.42 1.28 10.55
C MET A 231 22.25 0.69 9.15
N PRO A 232 23.26 -0.03 8.62
CA PRO A 232 23.27 -0.55 7.24
C PRO A 232 22.12 -1.54 6.96
N GLU A 233 21.54 -2.09 8.02
CA GLU A 233 20.49 -3.10 8.01
C GLU A 233 19.07 -2.50 7.94
N TYR A 234 18.90 -1.19 8.07
CA TYR A 234 17.58 -0.57 8.07
C TYR A 234 17.24 0.08 6.73
N SER A 235 15.99 -0.10 6.29
CA SER A 235 15.52 0.53 5.06
C SER A 235 14.09 1.05 5.19
N ILE A 236 13.85 2.20 4.58
CA ILE A 236 12.64 3.02 4.78
C ILE A 236 11.87 3.20 3.48
N ALA A 237 10.54 3.15 3.59
CA ALA A 237 9.60 3.61 2.57
C ALA A 237 8.44 4.34 3.25
N PHE A 238 7.76 5.19 2.50
CA PHE A 238 6.67 5.99 3.04
C PHE A 238 5.61 6.23 1.98
N ASP A 239 4.38 6.39 2.44
CA ASP A 239 3.24 6.84 1.63
C ASP A 239 2.37 7.75 2.47
N ASN A 240 2.20 9.00 2.03
CA ASN A 240 1.38 10.05 2.65
C ASN A 240 1.50 10.19 4.18
N TYR A 241 0.75 9.39 4.94
CA TYR A 241 0.65 9.42 6.41
C TYR A 241 1.37 8.26 7.11
N VAL A 242 1.83 7.24 6.38
CA VAL A 242 2.51 6.07 6.93
C VAL A 242 3.97 6.03 6.52
N VAL A 243 4.85 5.77 7.47
CA VAL A 243 6.26 5.46 7.23
C VAL A 243 6.54 4.05 7.71
N LEU A 244 7.15 3.25 6.85
CA LEU A 244 7.54 1.88 7.13
C LEU A 244 9.06 1.78 7.18
N LEU A 245 9.57 1.21 8.26
CA LEU A 245 10.99 0.90 8.43
C LEU A 245 11.12 -0.61 8.63
N LEU A 246 11.93 -1.26 7.79
CA LEU A 246 12.28 -2.68 7.97
C LEU A 246 13.69 -2.79 8.53
N ASP A 247 13.81 -3.64 9.55
CA ASP A 247 15.06 -4.14 10.11
C ASP A 247 15.47 -5.41 9.37
N LEU A 248 16.38 -5.25 8.42
CA LEU A 248 16.86 -6.30 7.54
C LEU A 248 18.11 -6.90 8.16
N LEU A 249 17.92 -7.97 8.94
CA LEU A 249 18.99 -8.87 9.37
C LEU A 249 20.05 -9.03 8.27
N ASP A 250 21.33 -9.00 8.65
CA ASP A 250 22.46 -9.20 7.76
C ASP A 250 22.27 -10.47 6.90
N TRP A 251 21.71 -10.26 5.70
CA TRP A 251 21.13 -11.29 4.84
C TRP A 251 22.19 -12.32 4.42
N GLY A 252 23.46 -11.90 4.37
CA GLY A 252 24.61 -12.77 4.12
C GLY A 252 24.75 -13.91 5.14
N CYS A 253 24.29 -13.73 6.38
CA CYS A 253 24.31 -14.78 7.40
C CYS A 253 23.32 -15.92 7.09
N TYR A 254 22.15 -15.61 6.52
CA TYR A 254 21.17 -16.65 6.13
C TYR A 254 21.57 -17.41 4.87
N GLU A 255 22.24 -16.75 3.93
CA GLU A 255 22.80 -17.43 2.75
C GLU A 255 23.89 -18.43 3.15
N MET A 256 24.74 -18.09 4.13
CA MET A 256 25.71 -19.02 4.71
C MET A 256 25.08 -20.19 5.46
N LEU A 257 24.00 -19.95 6.21
CA LEU A 257 23.25 -21.03 6.91
C LEU A 257 22.48 -21.94 5.94
N ALA A 258 21.98 -21.41 4.82
CA ALA A 258 21.28 -22.20 3.81
C ALA A 258 22.22 -23.06 2.95
N VAL A 259 23.48 -22.66 2.78
CA VAL A 259 24.51 -23.43 2.05
C VAL A 259 25.21 -24.46 2.94
N GLY A 260 25.22 -24.27 4.27
CA GLY A 260 25.83 -25.18 5.25
C GLY A 260 24.98 -26.40 5.66
N GLY A 261 23.78 -26.55 5.10
CA GLY A 261 22.89 -27.71 5.35
C GLY A 261 22.97 -28.74 4.22
N VAL A 262 24.05 -29.52 4.18
CA VAL A 262 24.17 -30.79 3.44
C VAL A 262 24.38 -31.93 4.43
#